data_AF-A0A382IND9-F1
#
_entry.id   AF-A0A382IND9-F1
#
_cell.length_a   1.000
_cell.length_b   1.000
_cell.length_c   1.000
_cell.angle_alpha   90.00
_cell.angle_beta   90.00
_cell.angle_gamma   90.00
#
_symmetry.space_group_name_H-M   'P 1'
#
loop_
_entity.id
_entity.type
_entity.pdbx_description
1 polymer ?
#
loop_
_entity_poly.entity_id
_entity_poly.type
_entity_poly.pdbx_seq_one_letter_code
_entity_poly.pdbx_strand_id
1 'polypeptide(L)'
;MNQLAIRLESLAKRLFYTAVSVCSLLAFFSGQTLLGAENFGEVVVYANNSATLLGNVTINGEAATTDDTVAIYVGDELRSKQKITSVYAGVAYVNALVNCKGGEETITFKVHDASADAVIQVPDGSATISPGLTVGTFGDEVLIKAIGESEETESEET
;
A
#
# COMPACT_ATOMS: atom_id res chain seq x y z
N MET A 1 -3.84 45.02 -16.13
CA MET A 1 -4.08 43.66 -16.68
C MET A 1 -5.53 43.55 -17.11
N ASN A 2 -5.76 43.26 -18.40
CA ASN A 2 -7.05 43.42 -19.05
C ASN A 2 -7.97 42.21 -18.77
N GLN A 3 -9.21 42.45 -18.33
CA GLN A 3 -10.21 41.40 -18.04
C GLN A 3 -10.48 40.48 -19.23
N LEU A 4 -10.21 40.94 -20.45
CA LEU A 4 -10.32 40.16 -21.68
C LEU A 4 -9.27 39.03 -21.78
N ALA A 5 -8.06 39.21 -21.24
CA ALA A 5 -7.01 38.19 -21.26
C ALA A 5 -7.33 37.03 -20.30
N ILE A 6 -7.87 37.34 -19.12
CA ILE A 6 -8.26 36.35 -18.09
C ILE A 6 -9.38 35.44 -18.61
N ARG A 7 -10.33 35.99 -19.37
CA ARG A 7 -11.44 35.22 -19.96
C ARG A 7 -10.98 34.28 -21.07
N LEU A 8 -9.96 34.65 -21.84
CA LEU A 8 -9.41 33.82 -22.91
C LEU A 8 -8.64 32.61 -22.36
N GLU A 9 -7.85 32.80 -21.29
CA GLU A 9 -7.14 31.71 -20.63
C GLU A 9 -8.09 30.73 -19.90
N SER A 10 -9.18 31.24 -19.31
CA SER A 10 -10.21 30.41 -18.68
C SER A 10 -10.99 29.58 -19.71
N LEU A 11 -11.24 30.14 -20.90
CA LEU A 11 -11.92 29.45 -21.99
C LEU A 11 -11.03 28.38 -22.62
N ALA A 12 -9.73 28.65 -22.79
CA ALA A 12 -8.75 27.68 -23.27
C ALA A 12 -8.63 26.47 -22.32
N LYS A 13 -8.57 26.70 -21.00
CA LYS A 13 -8.55 25.62 -19.99
C LYS A 13 -9.84 24.79 -19.98
N ARG A 14 -11.00 25.41 -20.21
CA ARG A 14 -12.29 24.68 -20.30
C ARG A 14 -12.41 23.84 -21.57
N LEU A 15 -11.94 24.33 -22.72
CA LEU A 15 -11.89 23.54 -23.95
C LEU A 15 -10.88 22.38 -23.85
N PHE A 16 -9.76 22.58 -23.15
CA PHE A 16 -8.79 21.51 -22.89
C PHE A 16 -9.39 20.41 -22.01
N TYR A 17 -10.09 20.77 -20.93
CA TYR A 17 -10.69 19.79 -20.02
C TYR A 17 -11.82 18.96 -20.65
N THR A 18 -12.62 19.56 -21.54
CA THR A 18 -13.67 18.82 -22.25
C THR A 18 -13.13 17.92 -23.37
N ALA A 19 -12.02 18.29 -24.02
CA ALA A 19 -11.38 17.45 -25.02
C ALA A 19 -10.69 16.21 -24.42
N VAL A 20 -10.08 16.37 -23.23
CA VAL A 20 -9.52 15.24 -22.46
C VAL A 20 -10.65 14.33 -21.94
N SER A 21 -11.78 14.89 -21.50
CA SER A 21 -12.91 14.13 -20.94
C SER A 21 -13.71 13.29 -21.95
N VAL A 22 -13.65 13.60 -23.25
CA VAL A 22 -14.36 12.82 -24.28
C VAL A 22 -13.48 11.72 -24.88
N CYS A 23 -12.15 11.86 -24.81
CA CYS A 23 -11.20 10.84 -25.28
C CYS A 23 -11.15 9.60 -24.36
N SER A 24 -11.72 9.68 -23.15
CA SER A 24 -11.79 8.58 -22.19
C SER A 24 -12.86 7.52 -22.50
N LEU A 25 -13.72 7.73 -23.51
CA LEU A 25 -14.87 6.83 -23.76
C LEU A 25 -14.64 5.80 -24.89
N LEU A 26 -13.47 5.78 -25.54
CA LEU A 26 -13.16 4.81 -26.61
C LEU A 26 -11.78 4.14 -26.49
N ALA A 27 -11.33 3.87 -25.26
CA ALA A 27 -10.20 2.97 -25.02
C ALA A 27 -10.69 1.58 -24.57
N PHE A 28 -11.12 0.75 -25.51
CA PHE A 28 -10.95 -0.70 -25.37
C PHE A 28 -9.46 -0.97 -25.62
N PHE A 29 -8.68 -0.99 -24.54
CA PHE A 29 -7.27 -1.39 -24.56
C PHE A 29 -7.06 -2.42 -23.46
N SER A 30 -6.64 -3.61 -23.86
CA SER A 30 -6.20 -4.70 -23.00
C SER A 30 -5.14 -4.20 -22.01
N GLY A 31 -5.37 -4.40 -20.71
CA GLY A 31 -4.41 -4.06 -19.67
C GLY A 31 -4.51 -2.61 -19.19
N GLN A 32 -5.64 -2.25 -18.59
CA GLN A 32 -5.59 -1.21 -17.57
C GLN A 32 -4.82 -1.79 -16.38
N THR A 33 -3.52 -1.52 -16.30
CA THR A 33 -2.89 -1.42 -14.99
C THR A 33 -3.53 -0.21 -14.34
N LEU A 34 -4.57 -0.46 -13.56
CA LEU A 34 -5.15 0.53 -12.68
C LEU A 34 -4.02 0.93 -11.72
N LEU A 35 -3.38 2.07 -12.01
CA LEU A 35 -2.67 2.84 -10.99
C LEU A 35 -3.77 3.32 -10.05
N GLY A 36 -4.22 2.39 -9.21
CA GLY A 36 -5.17 2.67 -8.16
C GLY A 36 -5.86 1.50 -7.47
N ALA A 37 -5.14 0.39 -7.32
CA ALA A 37 -5.52 -0.70 -6.46
C ALA A 37 -4.24 -1.26 -5.85
N GLU A 38 -4.35 -1.86 -4.67
CA GLU A 38 -3.22 -2.46 -3.96
C GLU A 38 -2.39 -3.44 -4.82
N ASN A 39 -2.96 -3.99 -5.91
CA ASN A 39 -2.36 -4.77 -7.01
C ASN A 39 -1.17 -5.68 -6.61
N PHE A 40 -1.28 -6.29 -5.43
CA PHE A 40 -0.27 -7.21 -4.91
C PHE A 40 -0.29 -8.59 -5.58
N GLY A 41 -1.32 -8.87 -6.39
CA GLY A 41 -1.58 -10.18 -6.97
C GLY A 41 -2.47 -11.07 -6.08
N GLU A 42 -2.46 -12.38 -6.37
CA GLU A 42 -3.25 -13.39 -5.67
C GLU A 42 -2.46 -14.05 -4.55
N VAL A 43 -3.15 -14.35 -3.44
CA VAL A 43 -2.54 -15.05 -2.30
C VAL A 43 -2.35 -16.52 -2.65
N VAL A 44 -1.13 -17.04 -2.43
CA VAL A 44 -0.86 -18.47 -2.50
C VAL A 44 -1.30 -19.14 -1.20
N VAL A 45 -2.19 -20.11 -1.32
CA VAL A 45 -2.81 -20.81 -0.20
C VAL A 45 -2.18 -22.19 -0.01
N TYR A 46 -1.70 -22.45 1.21
CA TYR A 46 -1.29 -23.78 1.64
C TYR A 46 -2.31 -24.29 2.66
N ALA A 47 -3.24 -25.11 2.19
CA ALA A 47 -4.35 -25.56 3.00
C ALA A 47 -3.88 -26.19 4.32
N ASN A 48 -4.54 -25.80 5.42
CA ASN A 48 -4.27 -26.25 6.79
C ASN A 48 -2.93 -25.80 7.40
N ASN A 49 -2.15 -24.95 6.73
CA ASN A 49 -0.89 -24.42 7.23
C ASN A 49 -0.92 -22.90 7.28
N SER A 50 -1.11 -22.35 8.48
CA SER A 50 -1.10 -20.89 8.69
C SER A 50 -0.40 -20.48 9.98
N ALA A 51 0.21 -19.31 9.97
CA ALA A 51 0.64 -18.59 11.17
C ALA A 51 -0.28 -17.38 11.41
N THR A 52 -0.33 -16.89 12.64
CA THR A 52 -0.99 -15.62 12.99
C THR A 52 0.07 -14.55 13.18
N LEU A 53 -0.13 -13.38 12.58
CA LEU A 53 0.72 -12.21 12.75
C LEU A 53 -0.08 -11.07 13.39
N LEU A 54 0.43 -10.52 14.48
CA LEU A 54 0.01 -9.22 15.00
C LEU A 54 1.12 -8.20 14.75
N GLY A 55 0.81 -7.17 13.96
CA GLY A 55 1.75 -6.12 13.62
C GLY A 55 1.24 -4.73 13.98
N ASN A 56 2.18 -3.83 14.27
CA ASN A 56 1.93 -2.39 14.33
C ASN A 56 2.40 -1.75 13.02
N VAL A 57 1.51 -1.02 12.36
CA VAL A 57 1.79 -0.47 11.02
C VAL A 57 1.90 1.05 11.07
N THR A 58 2.98 1.57 10.51
CA THR A 58 3.15 3.01 10.28
C THR A 58 3.53 3.28 8.83
N ILE A 59 3.13 4.44 8.32
CA ILE A 59 3.47 4.96 7.00
C ILE A 59 4.12 6.33 7.22
N ASN A 60 5.38 6.48 6.81
CA ASN A 60 6.14 7.72 7.00
C ASN A 60 6.19 8.22 8.47
N GLY A 61 6.16 7.28 9.42
CA GLY A 61 6.16 7.57 10.86
C GLY A 61 4.79 7.87 11.47
N GLU A 62 3.74 7.99 10.67
CA GLU A 62 2.36 8.14 11.13
C GLU A 62 1.63 6.79 11.17
N ALA A 63 0.62 6.66 12.01
CA ALA A 63 -0.18 5.44 12.07
C ALA A 63 -0.99 5.26 10.79
N ALA A 64 -0.97 4.03 10.25
CA ALA A 64 -1.81 3.68 9.10
C ALA A 64 -3.31 3.76 9.44
N THR A 65 -4.14 3.83 8.40
CA THR A 65 -5.59 3.88 8.46
C THR A 65 -6.23 2.54 8.15
N THR A 66 -7.51 2.36 8.47
CA THR A 66 -8.26 1.12 8.18
C THR A 66 -8.44 0.81 6.69
N ASP A 67 -8.17 1.79 5.82
CA ASP A 67 -8.25 1.60 4.37
C ASP A 67 -6.95 1.05 3.76
N ASP A 68 -5.84 1.14 4.50
CA ASP A 68 -4.54 0.64 4.07
C ASP A 68 -4.47 -0.89 4.14
N THR A 69 -3.72 -1.48 3.22
CA THR A 69 -3.58 -2.93 3.07
C THR A 69 -2.13 -3.35 3.24
N VAL A 70 -1.86 -4.31 4.12
CA VAL A 70 -0.54 -4.94 4.27
C VAL A 70 -0.50 -6.22 3.42
N ALA A 71 0.51 -6.31 2.56
CA ALA A 71 0.87 -7.53 1.85
C ALA A 71 2.05 -8.21 2.53
N ILE A 72 1.94 -9.52 2.73
CA ILE A 72 2.93 -10.33 3.45
C ILE A 72 3.49 -11.37 2.48
N TYR A 73 4.80 -11.39 2.33
CA TYR A 73 5.50 -12.22 1.35
C TYR A 73 6.47 -13.19 2.02
N VAL A 74 6.75 -14.32 1.35
CA VAL A 74 7.92 -15.16 1.60
C VAL A 74 8.70 -15.24 0.28
N GLY A 75 9.87 -14.59 0.24
CA GLY A 75 10.51 -14.29 -1.05
C GLY A 75 9.59 -13.43 -1.91
N ASP A 76 9.26 -13.90 -3.11
CA ASP A 76 8.35 -13.22 -4.04
C ASP A 76 6.90 -13.72 -3.93
N GLU A 77 6.63 -14.72 -3.09
CA GLU A 77 5.32 -15.36 -3.00
C GLU A 77 4.42 -14.64 -1.99
N LEU A 78 3.26 -14.14 -2.45
CA LEU A 78 2.29 -13.49 -1.58
C LEU A 78 1.57 -14.53 -0.71
N ARG A 79 1.75 -14.43 0.61
CA ARG A 79 1.19 -15.36 1.61
C ARG A 79 -0.03 -14.83 2.33
N SER A 80 -0.23 -13.52 2.34
CA SER A 80 -1.42 -12.90 2.90
C SER A 80 -1.58 -11.47 2.40
N LYS A 81 -2.83 -11.00 2.37
CA LYS A 81 -3.22 -9.61 2.18
C LYS A 81 -4.23 -9.27 3.26
N GLN A 82 -3.96 -8.24 4.05
CA GLN A 82 -4.79 -7.91 5.18
C GLN A 82 -4.91 -6.39 5.34
N LYS A 83 -6.15 -5.89 5.34
CA LYS A 83 -6.42 -4.51 5.76
C LYS A 83 -6.10 -4.32 7.23
N ILE A 84 -5.69 -3.10 7.59
CA ILE A 84 -5.54 -2.69 8.98
C ILE A 84 -6.83 -3.00 9.74
N THR A 85 -6.70 -3.80 10.80
CA THR A 85 -7.83 -4.36 11.55
C THR A 85 -8.43 -3.34 12.51
N SER A 86 -7.59 -2.50 13.12
CA SER A 86 -8.03 -1.45 14.04
C SER A 86 -7.00 -0.35 14.16
N VAL A 87 -7.47 0.84 14.53
CA VAL A 87 -6.64 1.96 14.97
C VAL A 87 -7.13 2.36 16.35
N TYR A 88 -6.26 2.31 17.35
CA TYR A 88 -6.60 2.63 18.74
C TYR A 88 -5.50 3.48 19.37
N ALA A 89 -5.89 4.59 20.01
CA ALA A 89 -4.96 5.51 20.66
C ALA A 89 -3.77 5.96 19.78
N GLY A 90 -3.99 6.13 18.48
CA GLY A 90 -2.95 6.53 17.52
C GLY A 90 -2.02 5.40 17.10
N VAL A 91 -2.38 4.14 17.35
CA VAL A 91 -1.62 2.95 16.95
C VAL A 91 -2.48 2.10 16.01
N ALA A 92 -1.96 1.80 14.83
CA ALA A 92 -2.62 0.95 13.85
C ALA A 92 -2.15 -0.50 13.99
N TYR A 93 -3.11 -1.42 13.99
CA TYR A 93 -2.88 -2.85 14.18
C TYR A 93 -3.37 -3.66 12.99
N VAL A 94 -2.55 -4.63 12.58
CA VAL A 94 -2.92 -5.65 11.60
C VAL A 94 -2.91 -7.01 12.28
N ASN A 95 -4.00 -7.77 12.16
CA ASN A 95 -4.06 -9.17 12.55
C ASN A 95 -4.30 -10.02 11.30
N ALA A 96 -3.28 -10.77 10.88
CA ALA A 96 -3.28 -11.51 9.63
C ALA A 96 -3.07 -13.01 9.84
N LEU A 97 -3.80 -13.82 9.09
CA LEU A 97 -3.44 -15.22 8.85
C LEU A 97 -2.51 -15.29 7.65
N VAL A 98 -1.34 -15.88 7.85
CA VAL A 98 -0.28 -15.97 6.84
C VAL A 98 -0.12 -17.43 6.42
N ASN A 99 -0.25 -17.70 5.13
CA ASN A 99 -0.10 -19.06 4.60
C ASN A 99 1.37 -19.52 4.68
N CYS A 100 1.57 -20.69 5.27
CA CYS A 100 2.90 -21.29 5.43
C CYS A 100 3.03 -22.50 4.51
N LYS A 101 4.12 -22.59 3.75
CA LYS A 101 4.41 -23.80 2.97
C LYS A 101 4.78 -24.96 3.89
N GLY A 102 5.39 -24.64 5.03
CA GLY A 102 5.85 -25.56 6.05
C GLY A 102 7.23 -25.17 6.55
N GLY A 103 7.63 -25.70 7.71
CA GLY A 103 8.90 -25.33 8.35
C GLY A 103 8.93 -23.87 8.82
N GLU A 104 10.14 -23.34 9.03
CA GLU A 104 10.36 -21.93 9.34
C GLU A 104 10.55 -21.13 8.05
N GLU A 105 9.84 -20.01 7.94
CA GLU A 105 9.90 -19.10 6.80
C GLU A 105 10.07 -17.66 7.30
N THR A 106 10.89 -16.86 6.62
CA THR A 106 11.00 -15.42 6.89
C THR A 106 10.02 -14.66 6.03
N ILE A 107 9.19 -13.83 6.66
CA ILE A 107 8.26 -12.95 5.98
C ILE A 107 8.80 -11.53 5.83
N THR A 108 8.39 -10.88 4.75
CA THR A 108 8.60 -9.46 4.46
C THR A 108 7.28 -8.78 4.12
N PHE A 109 7.28 -7.44 4.10
CA PHE A 109 6.06 -6.65 3.99
C PHE A 109 6.12 -5.60 2.89
N LYS A 110 4.95 -5.28 2.34
CA LYS A 110 4.65 -4.03 1.64
C LYS A 110 3.33 -3.48 2.16
N VAL A 111 3.15 -2.17 2.11
CA VAL A 111 1.92 -1.51 2.54
C VAL A 111 1.37 -0.68 1.39
N HIS A 112 0.09 -0.86 1.06
CA HIS A 112 -0.64 0.03 0.18
C HIS A 112 -1.27 1.13 1.03
N ASP A 113 -0.83 2.36 0.79
CA ASP A 113 -1.45 3.57 1.31
C ASP A 113 -2.64 3.89 0.39
N ALA A 114 -3.86 3.74 0.92
CA ALA A 114 -5.07 3.98 0.15
C ALA A 114 -5.29 5.47 -0.16
N SER A 115 -4.72 6.38 0.65
CA SER A 115 -4.87 7.82 0.49
C SER A 115 -3.98 8.39 -0.60
N ALA A 116 -2.75 7.89 -0.70
CA ALA A 116 -1.79 8.20 -1.75
C ALA A 116 -1.93 7.28 -2.97
N ASP A 117 -2.68 6.20 -2.81
CA ASP A 117 -2.88 5.15 -3.79
C ASP A 117 -1.57 4.55 -4.29
N ALA A 118 -0.67 4.31 -3.33
CA ALA A 118 0.73 3.96 -3.57
C ALA A 118 1.13 2.74 -2.75
N VAL A 119 1.99 1.90 -3.33
CA VAL A 119 2.61 0.79 -2.61
C VAL A 119 3.96 1.25 -2.07
N ILE A 120 4.11 1.15 -0.76
CA ILE A 120 5.24 1.62 0.02
C ILE A 120 6.04 0.41 0.55
N GLN A 121 7.36 0.50 0.48
CA GLN A 121 8.27 -0.57 0.93
C GLN A 121 8.42 -0.55 2.46
N VAL A 122 8.72 -1.72 3.03
CA VAL A 122 9.01 -1.90 4.45
C VAL A 122 10.42 -2.50 4.58
N PRO A 123 11.48 -1.68 4.53
CA PRO A 123 12.86 -2.18 4.38
C PRO A 123 13.34 -3.01 5.59
N ASP A 124 12.94 -2.63 6.81
CA ASP A 124 13.43 -3.26 8.04
C ASP A 124 12.43 -4.25 8.67
N GLY A 125 11.25 -4.39 8.07
CA GLY A 125 10.18 -5.23 8.60
C GLY A 125 10.37 -6.69 8.17
N SER A 126 10.65 -7.56 9.13
CA SER A 126 10.62 -9.00 8.91
C SER A 126 10.23 -9.76 10.17
N ALA A 127 9.77 -10.99 10.00
CA ALA A 127 9.57 -11.91 11.11
C ALA A 127 9.72 -13.36 10.64
N THR A 128 9.93 -14.28 11.58
CA THR A 128 9.94 -15.73 11.30
C THR A 128 8.59 -16.32 11.65
N ILE A 129 8.00 -17.05 10.70
CA ILE A 129 6.73 -17.77 10.89
C ILE A 129 6.96 -19.28 10.72
N SER A 130 6.07 -20.07 11.33
CA SER A 130 5.91 -21.50 11.07
C SER A 130 4.45 -21.89 11.30
N PRO A 131 3.96 -23.02 10.74
CA PRO A 131 2.56 -23.42 10.91
C PRO A 131 2.14 -23.50 12.39
N GLY A 132 1.03 -22.83 12.73
CA GLY A 132 0.48 -22.77 14.08
C GLY A 132 1.12 -21.72 15.01
N LEU A 133 2.19 -21.05 14.58
CA LEU A 133 2.85 -20.01 15.37
C LEU A 133 2.01 -18.72 15.40
N THR A 134 2.02 -18.03 16.53
CA THR A 134 1.60 -16.63 16.62
C THR A 134 2.84 -15.76 16.78
N VAL A 135 2.97 -14.75 15.93
CA VAL A 135 4.10 -13.82 15.90
C VAL A 135 3.57 -12.43 16.25
N GLY A 136 4.19 -11.81 17.25
CA GLY A 136 3.74 -10.54 17.84
C GLY A 136 2.67 -10.74 18.91
N THR A 137 2.66 -9.82 19.88
CA THR A 137 1.63 -9.73 20.93
C THR A 137 1.32 -8.26 21.22
N PHE A 138 0.23 -7.96 21.92
CA PHE A 138 -0.04 -6.59 22.33
C PHE A 138 1.06 -6.07 23.26
N GLY A 139 1.71 -4.97 22.88
CA GLY A 139 2.88 -4.40 23.54
C GLY A 139 4.23 -4.95 23.09
N ASP A 140 4.24 -5.98 22.23
CA ASP A 140 5.42 -6.53 21.57
C ASP A 140 5.03 -6.98 20.16
N GLU A 141 4.49 -6.05 19.37
CA GLU A 141 4.03 -6.28 18.01
C GLU A 141 5.21 -6.31 17.02
N VAL A 142 5.02 -6.98 15.88
CA VAL A 142 5.95 -6.83 14.75
C VAL A 142 5.81 -5.42 14.18
N LEU A 143 6.91 -4.67 14.18
CA LEU A 143 6.93 -3.30 13.64
C LEU A 143 6.98 -3.34 12.11
N ILE A 144 5.95 -2.82 11.47
CA ILE A 144 5.81 -2.71 10.01
C ILE A 144 5.86 -1.23 9.66
N LYS A 145 7.08 -0.71 9.49
CA LYS A 145 7.35 0.70 9.21
C LYS A 145 7.51 0.91 7.71
N ALA A 146 6.45 1.32 7.04
CA ALA A 146 6.48 1.67 5.63
C ALA A 146 7.12 3.06 5.48
N ILE A 147 8.12 3.15 4.60
CA ILE A 147 8.85 4.39 4.32
C ILE A 147 8.69 4.68 2.83
N GLY A 148 7.95 5.74 2.52
CA GLY A 148 7.87 6.28 1.16
C GLY A 148 9.22 6.88 0.77
N GLU A 149 9.59 6.77 -0.51
CA GLU A 149 10.72 7.54 -1.01
C GLU A 149 10.39 9.02 -0.83
N SER A 150 11.15 9.72 0.01
CA SER A 150 11.16 11.17 -0.01
C SER A 150 11.76 11.59 -1.34
N GLU A 151 10.99 12.26 -2.20
CA GLU A 151 11.59 13.05 -3.27
C GLU A 151 12.49 14.09 -2.61
N GLU A 152 13.80 13.82 -2.58
CA GLU A 152 14.79 14.88 -2.39
C GLU A 152 14.70 15.76 -3.64
N THR A 153 13.85 16.80 -3.59
CA THR A 153 13.93 17.89 -4.57
C THR A 153 15.28 18.58 -4.36
N GLU A 154 16.25 18.21 -5.19
CA GLU A 154 17.47 18.98 -5.42
C GLU A 154 17.03 20.36 -5.90
N SER A 155 17.03 21.34 -5.00
CA SER A 155 16.82 22.73 -5.37
C SER A 155 18.09 23.21 -6.06
N GLU A 156 18.06 23.31 -7.40
CA GLU A 156 19.03 24.08 -8.15
C GLU A 156 19.01 25.53 -7.64
N GLU A 157 20.12 25.92 -7.03
CA GLU A 157 20.43 27.29 -6.65
C GLU A 157 20.78 28.08 -7.92
N THR A 158 20.04 29.15 -8.21
CA THR A 158 20.42 30.19 -9.18
C THR A 158 20.44 31.56 -8.52
#